data_AF-A0A4Q3BQQ5-F1
#
_entry.id   AF-A0A4Q3BQQ5-F1
#
_cell.length_a   1.000
_cell.length_b   1.000
_cell.length_c   1.000
_cell.angle_alpha   90.00
_cell.angle_beta   90.00
_cell.angle_gamma   90.00
#
_symmetry.space_group_name_H-M   'P 1'
#
loop_
_entity.id
_entity.type
_entity.pdbx_description
1 polymer ?
#
loop_
_entity_poly.entity_id
_entity_poly.type
_entity_poly.pdbx_seq_one_letter_code
_entity_poly.pdbx_strand_id
1 'polypeptide(L)'
;MNAHFDLRNFQQFAKTLKQFEAFSESSVAQMHDNNRIQAFVYLNSAKLNLEMIVGNFSAGLVLVPTIEQQLDEYSLYLDRHRVLVFNYKIATLHFGAGNYNECIDYLRKIINDQVDLRSDLQCYARLVHLLAHYELGNTDIIDHLIKSVYRFMAKMQNLTVIEEEVFKFLRKSFSVHRSMLKPELEKFLQAIKQFEKNRFETRAFAYLDLVSWVESKLYDKPMGVVIREKYLASNRRIKYGTL
;
A
#
# COMPACT_ATOMS: atom_id res chain seq x y z
N MET A 1 -3.01 11.15 -13.61
CA MET A 1 -3.23 10.93 -12.15
C MET A 1 -2.05 10.24 -11.49
N ASN A 2 -1.62 9.05 -11.95
CA ASN A 2 -0.52 8.30 -11.30
C ASN A 2 0.78 9.09 -11.12
N ALA A 3 1.24 9.86 -12.11
CA ALA A 3 2.44 10.69 -11.94
C ALA A 3 2.32 11.73 -10.80
N HIS A 4 1.13 12.29 -10.54
CA HIS A 4 0.94 13.18 -9.39
C HIS A 4 0.96 12.44 -8.06
N PHE A 5 0.49 11.18 -8.05
CA PHE A 5 0.58 10.29 -6.89
C PHE A 5 2.05 9.96 -6.59
N ASP A 6 2.78 9.45 -7.58
CA ASP A 6 4.18 9.02 -7.45
C ASP A 6 5.10 10.20 -7.01
N LEU A 7 4.84 11.41 -7.51
CA LEU A 7 5.62 12.61 -7.20
C LEU A 7 5.13 13.38 -5.97
N ARG A 8 4.15 12.85 -5.22
CA ARG A 8 3.53 13.52 -4.06
C ARG A 8 3.05 14.95 -4.37
N ASN A 9 2.48 15.16 -5.56
CA ASN A 9 1.90 16.43 -5.99
C ASN A 9 0.40 16.45 -5.65
N PHE A 10 0.08 16.59 -4.36
CA PHE A 10 -1.26 16.34 -3.85
C PHE A 10 -2.31 17.31 -4.40
N GLN A 11 -1.99 18.60 -4.49
CA GLN A 11 -2.93 19.61 -5.03
C GLN A 11 -3.35 19.30 -6.47
N GLN A 12 -2.38 19.01 -7.33
CA GLN A 12 -2.68 18.70 -8.71
C GLN A 12 -3.36 17.34 -8.85
N PHE A 13 -2.99 16.35 -8.02
CA PHE A 13 -3.68 15.07 -7.95
C PHE A 13 -5.17 15.25 -7.65
N ALA A 14 -5.52 16.01 -6.60
CA ALA A 14 -6.89 16.28 -6.20
C ALA A 14 -7.70 17.02 -7.28
N LYS A 15 -7.09 18.05 -7.89
CA LYS A 15 -7.72 18.77 -9.01
C LYS A 15 -8.02 17.84 -10.19
N THR A 16 -7.05 17.02 -10.59
CA THR A 16 -7.22 16.08 -11.70
C THR A 16 -8.23 14.98 -11.35
N LEU A 17 -8.28 14.52 -10.09
CA LEU A 17 -9.28 13.55 -9.65
C LEU A 17 -10.70 14.11 -9.78
N LYS A 18 -10.94 15.34 -9.31
CA LYS A 18 -12.24 16.01 -9.44
C LYS A 18 -12.66 16.22 -10.89
N GLN A 19 -11.72 16.60 -11.75
CA GLN A 19 -11.97 16.70 -13.20
C GLN A 19 -12.33 15.35 -13.81
N PHE A 20 -11.64 14.27 -13.39
CA PHE A 20 -11.90 12.94 -13.90
C PHE A 20 -13.22 12.35 -13.39
N GLU A 21 -13.62 12.67 -12.16
CA GLU A 21 -14.93 12.32 -11.61
C GLU A 21 -16.05 12.95 -12.45
N ALA A 22 -15.98 14.25 -12.72
CA ALA A 22 -16.94 14.90 -13.62
C ALA A 22 -16.94 14.31 -15.04
N PHE A 23 -15.76 13.95 -15.57
CA PHE A 23 -15.67 13.26 -16.86
C PHE A 23 -16.32 11.87 -16.83
N SER A 24 -16.19 11.13 -15.72
CA SER A 24 -16.74 9.78 -15.58
C SER A 24 -18.26 9.75 -15.67
N GLU A 25 -18.93 10.87 -15.38
CA GLU A 25 -20.38 11.04 -15.49
C GLU A 25 -20.83 11.53 -16.88
N SER A 26 -19.89 11.86 -17.77
CA SER A 26 -20.21 12.35 -19.11
C SER A 26 -20.80 11.26 -20.00
N SER A 27 -21.58 11.67 -21.02
CA SER A 27 -22.13 10.76 -22.03
C SER A 27 -21.07 9.92 -22.72
N VAL A 28 -19.87 10.48 -22.96
CA VAL A 28 -18.74 9.78 -23.58
C VAL A 28 -18.22 8.65 -22.69
N ALA A 29 -18.02 8.92 -21.40
CA ALA A 29 -17.56 7.92 -20.45
C ALA A 29 -18.60 6.81 -20.23
N GLN A 30 -19.89 7.16 -20.29
CA GLN A 30 -21.00 6.24 -20.11
C GLN A 30 -21.43 5.52 -21.39
N MET A 31 -20.87 5.87 -22.55
CA MET A 31 -21.35 5.42 -23.87
C MET A 31 -21.23 3.90 -24.08
N HIS A 32 -20.11 3.30 -23.67
CA HIS A 32 -19.79 1.89 -23.92
C HIS A 32 -19.22 1.23 -22.66
N ASP A 33 -19.42 -0.09 -22.53
CA ASP A 33 -18.89 -0.87 -21.39
C ASP A 33 -17.41 -0.64 -21.17
N ASN A 34 -16.60 -0.67 -22.23
CA ASN A 34 -15.17 -0.42 -22.11
C ASN A 34 -14.87 0.94 -21.47
N ASN A 35 -15.56 2.01 -21.88
CA ASN A 35 -15.34 3.35 -21.31
C ASN A 35 -15.73 3.38 -19.82
N ARG A 36 -16.87 2.78 -19.46
CA ARG A 36 -17.34 2.67 -18.07
C ARG A 36 -16.35 1.91 -17.21
N ILE A 37 -15.87 0.77 -17.69
CA ILE A 37 -14.90 -0.09 -16.99
C ILE A 37 -13.56 0.63 -16.84
N GLN A 38 -13.04 1.29 -17.87
CA GLN A 38 -11.81 2.09 -17.74
C GLN A 38 -12.00 3.24 -16.74
N ALA A 39 -13.12 3.97 -16.83
CA ALA A 39 -13.44 5.05 -15.90
C ALA A 39 -13.49 4.54 -14.45
N PHE A 40 -14.20 3.43 -14.21
CA PHE A 40 -14.24 2.71 -12.93
C PHE A 40 -12.83 2.41 -12.40
N VAL A 41 -11.98 1.75 -13.21
CA VAL A 41 -10.64 1.32 -12.79
C VAL A 41 -9.79 2.51 -12.38
N TYR A 42 -9.73 3.55 -13.23
CA TYR A 42 -8.87 4.71 -12.97
C TYR A 42 -9.40 5.58 -11.84
N LEU A 43 -10.71 5.79 -11.76
CA LEU A 43 -11.34 6.63 -10.75
C LEU A 43 -11.19 6.01 -9.36
N ASN A 44 -11.57 4.75 -9.19
CA ASN A 44 -11.51 4.10 -7.89
C ASN A 44 -10.07 3.86 -7.43
N SER A 45 -9.17 3.49 -8.34
CA SER A 45 -7.73 3.42 -8.03
C SER A 45 -7.19 4.76 -7.50
N ALA A 46 -7.59 5.88 -8.11
CA ALA A 46 -7.18 7.20 -7.68
C ALA A 46 -7.83 7.63 -6.34
N LYS A 47 -9.11 7.29 -6.11
CA LYS A 47 -9.79 7.54 -4.83
C LYS A 47 -9.12 6.81 -3.67
N LEU A 48 -8.84 5.51 -3.81
CA LEU A 48 -8.12 4.75 -2.77
C LEU A 48 -6.71 5.31 -2.53
N ASN A 49 -6.01 5.69 -3.59
CA ASN A 49 -4.71 6.35 -3.51
C ASN A 49 -4.75 7.67 -2.74
N LEU A 50 -5.81 8.47 -2.91
CA LEU A 50 -5.98 9.71 -2.16
C LEU A 50 -6.05 9.43 -0.66
N GLU A 51 -6.93 8.51 -0.26
CA GLU A 51 -7.17 8.21 1.15
C GLU A 51 -5.91 7.64 1.82
N MET A 52 -5.13 6.81 1.12
CA MET A 52 -3.82 6.35 1.58
C MET A 52 -2.82 7.50 1.77
N ILE A 53 -2.73 8.42 0.80
CA ILE A 53 -1.81 9.57 0.86
C ILE A 53 -2.11 10.48 2.06
N VAL A 54 -3.39 10.71 2.33
CA VAL A 54 -3.80 11.65 3.38
C VAL A 54 -3.90 10.98 4.75
N GLY A 55 -3.68 9.66 4.83
CA GLY A 55 -3.73 8.87 6.06
C GLY A 55 -5.14 8.55 6.56
N ASN A 56 -6.16 8.66 5.70
CA ASN A 56 -7.56 8.46 6.06
C ASN A 56 -8.07 7.08 5.60
N PHE A 57 -7.43 6.03 6.12
CA PHE A 57 -7.71 4.65 5.73
C PHE A 57 -9.17 4.25 5.92
N SER A 58 -9.82 4.70 6.99
CA SER A 58 -11.23 4.39 7.26
C SER A 58 -12.18 4.90 6.16
N ALA A 59 -11.95 6.09 5.61
CA ALA A 59 -12.75 6.57 4.48
C ALA A 59 -12.48 5.78 3.20
N GLY A 60 -11.24 5.34 2.98
CA GLY A 60 -10.93 4.42 1.88
C GLY A 60 -11.67 3.09 2.01
N LEU A 61 -11.79 2.55 3.22
CA LEU A 61 -12.51 1.31 3.50
C LEU A 61 -14.01 1.40 3.23
N VAL A 62 -14.64 2.58 3.38
CA VAL A 62 -16.05 2.79 3.03
C VAL A 62 -16.32 2.54 1.53
N LEU A 63 -15.33 2.74 0.67
CA LEU A 63 -15.46 2.52 -0.78
C LEU A 63 -15.35 1.04 -1.18
N VAL A 64 -14.80 0.18 -0.31
CA VAL A 64 -14.45 -1.20 -0.65
C VAL A 64 -15.65 -2.04 -1.10
N PRO A 65 -16.80 -2.05 -0.39
CA PRO A 65 -17.93 -2.89 -0.81
C PRO A 65 -18.44 -2.57 -2.22
N THR A 66 -18.53 -1.27 -2.56
CA THR A 66 -18.94 -0.84 -3.90
C THR A 66 -17.90 -1.23 -4.96
N ILE A 67 -16.61 -1.10 -4.64
CA ILE A 67 -15.54 -1.49 -5.56
C ILE A 67 -15.57 -3.00 -5.81
N GLU A 68 -15.76 -3.82 -4.77
CA GLU A 68 -15.87 -5.28 -4.92
C GLU A 68 -17.06 -5.68 -5.78
N GLN A 69 -18.23 -5.08 -5.54
CA GLN A 69 -19.42 -5.32 -6.37
C GLN A 69 -19.15 -5.01 -7.85
N GLN A 70 -18.48 -3.89 -8.14
CA GLN A 70 -18.15 -3.50 -9.51
C GLN A 70 -17.04 -4.37 -10.13
N LEU A 71 -16.07 -4.84 -9.33
CA LEU A 71 -15.07 -5.81 -9.81
C LEU A 71 -15.72 -7.13 -10.23
N ASP A 72 -16.71 -7.59 -9.47
CA ASP A 72 -17.47 -8.80 -9.79
C ASP A 72 -18.34 -8.60 -11.04
N GLU A 73 -19.04 -7.47 -11.13
CA GLU A 73 -19.84 -7.08 -12.31
C GLU A 73 -18.99 -7.05 -13.59
N TYR A 74 -17.78 -6.49 -13.51
CA TYR A 74 -16.88 -6.34 -14.64
C TYR A 74 -15.88 -7.49 -14.81
N SER A 75 -16.01 -8.58 -14.04
CA SER A 75 -15.05 -9.68 -14.00
C SER A 75 -14.75 -10.33 -15.36
N LEU A 76 -15.75 -10.39 -16.26
CA LEU A 76 -15.59 -10.93 -17.61
C LEU A 76 -14.77 -10.03 -18.55
N TYR A 77 -14.69 -8.74 -18.24
CA TYR A 77 -14.08 -7.72 -19.09
C TYR A 77 -12.79 -7.13 -18.50
N LEU A 78 -12.57 -7.33 -17.20
CA LEU A 78 -11.38 -6.89 -16.50
C LEU A 78 -10.27 -7.93 -16.61
N ASP A 79 -9.08 -7.46 -16.99
CA ASP A 79 -7.90 -8.29 -16.85
C ASP A 79 -7.62 -8.59 -15.38
N ARG A 80 -7.14 -9.82 -15.14
CA ARG A 80 -6.86 -10.33 -13.79
C ARG A 80 -5.85 -9.47 -13.03
N HIS A 81 -4.89 -8.84 -13.71
CA HIS A 81 -3.90 -7.99 -13.07
C HIS A 81 -4.54 -6.79 -12.38
N ARG A 82 -5.54 -6.15 -13.01
CA ARG A 82 -6.28 -5.04 -12.40
C ARG A 82 -6.96 -5.46 -11.10
N VAL A 83 -7.58 -6.63 -11.09
CA VAL A 83 -8.22 -7.18 -9.88
C VAL A 83 -7.18 -7.40 -8.77
N LEU A 84 -6.01 -7.97 -9.10
CA LEU A 84 -4.92 -8.14 -8.12
C LEU A 84 -4.37 -6.81 -7.61
N VAL A 85 -4.28 -5.77 -8.45
CA VAL A 85 -3.89 -4.42 -8.03
C VAL A 85 -4.91 -3.81 -7.08
N PHE A 86 -6.22 -4.02 -7.31
CA PHE A 86 -7.26 -3.59 -6.37
C PHE A 86 -7.15 -4.34 -5.04
N ASN A 87 -7.00 -5.67 -5.07
CA ASN A 87 -6.78 -6.46 -3.84
C ASN A 87 -5.58 -5.93 -3.05
N TYR A 88 -4.49 -5.55 -3.71
CA TYR A 88 -3.32 -4.98 -3.04
C TYR A 88 -3.63 -3.64 -2.37
N LYS A 89 -4.33 -2.74 -3.08
CA LYS A 89 -4.74 -1.44 -2.54
C LYS A 89 -5.65 -1.61 -1.33
N ILE A 90 -6.61 -2.53 -1.41
CA ILE A 90 -7.53 -2.82 -0.31
C ILE A 90 -6.75 -3.41 0.88
N ALA A 91 -5.82 -4.35 0.64
CA ALA A 91 -4.93 -4.86 1.67
C ALA A 91 -4.12 -3.75 2.36
N THR A 92 -3.57 -2.80 1.61
CA THR A 92 -2.82 -1.66 2.18
C THR A 92 -3.71 -0.70 2.96
N LEU A 93 -4.98 -0.54 2.58
CA LEU A 93 -5.95 0.23 3.37
C LEU A 93 -6.21 -0.45 4.72
N HIS A 94 -6.45 -1.77 4.72
CA HIS A 94 -6.61 -2.55 5.94
C HIS A 94 -5.35 -2.50 6.82
N PHE A 95 -4.16 -2.63 6.23
CA PHE A 95 -2.89 -2.50 6.95
C PHE A 95 -2.76 -1.16 7.65
N GLY A 96 -3.01 -0.06 6.94
CA GLY A 96 -2.93 1.31 7.47
C GLY A 96 -3.98 1.61 8.54
N ALA A 97 -5.14 0.95 8.47
CA ALA A 97 -6.20 1.01 9.48
C ALA A 97 -5.92 0.12 10.70
N GLY A 98 -4.91 -0.76 10.65
CA GLY A 98 -4.62 -1.75 11.71
C GLY A 98 -5.46 -3.03 11.64
N ASN A 99 -6.20 -3.23 10.55
CA ASN A 99 -7.04 -4.41 10.32
C ASN A 99 -6.20 -5.53 9.68
N TYR A 100 -5.26 -6.10 10.44
CA TYR A 100 -4.24 -6.99 9.89
C TYR A 100 -4.75 -8.35 9.39
N ASN A 101 -5.84 -8.88 9.96
CA ASN A 101 -6.44 -10.13 9.50
C ASN A 101 -7.03 -9.98 8.09
N GLU A 102 -7.87 -8.96 7.89
CA GLU A 102 -8.45 -8.65 6.58
C GLU A 102 -7.36 -8.28 5.57
N CYS A 103 -6.31 -7.56 6.01
CA CYS A 103 -5.14 -7.32 5.18
C CYS A 103 -4.55 -8.62 4.64
N ILE A 104 -4.32 -9.62 5.50
CA ILE A 104 -3.82 -10.94 5.12
C ILE A 104 -4.75 -11.62 4.12
N ASP A 105 -6.07 -11.57 4.34
CA ASP A 105 -7.04 -12.20 3.43
C ASP A 105 -6.96 -11.64 2.01
N TYR A 106 -6.89 -10.31 1.86
CA TYR A 106 -6.69 -9.69 0.54
C TYR A 106 -5.33 -10.00 -0.08
N LEU A 107 -4.26 -10.08 0.71
CA LEU A 107 -2.93 -10.45 0.20
C LEU A 107 -2.87 -11.90 -0.26
N ARG A 108 -3.58 -12.81 0.41
CA ARG A 108 -3.67 -14.22 0.01
C ARG A 108 -4.34 -14.38 -1.36
N LYS A 109 -5.31 -13.52 -1.71
CA LYS A 109 -5.89 -13.49 -3.07
C LYS A 109 -4.83 -13.23 -4.16
N ILE A 110 -3.75 -12.52 -3.83
CA ILE A 110 -2.61 -12.26 -4.73
C ILE A 110 -1.58 -13.37 -4.66
N ILE A 111 -1.18 -13.77 -3.45
CA ILE A 111 -0.09 -14.74 -3.22
C ILE A 111 -0.42 -16.13 -3.77
N ASN A 112 -1.69 -16.54 -3.67
CA ASN A 112 -2.17 -17.83 -4.16
C ASN A 112 -2.48 -17.82 -5.67
N ASP A 113 -2.40 -16.66 -6.30
CA ASP A 113 -2.61 -16.50 -7.72
C ASP A 113 -1.42 -17.07 -8.50
N GLN A 114 -1.70 -17.96 -9.47
CA GLN A 114 -0.69 -18.69 -10.25
C GLN A 114 -0.19 -17.91 -11.48
N VAL A 115 -0.53 -16.63 -11.61
CA VAL A 115 -0.15 -15.87 -12.79
C VAL A 115 1.31 -15.43 -12.71
N ASP A 116 2.01 -15.54 -13.83
CA ASP A 116 3.36 -15.05 -14.13
C ASP A 116 3.43 -13.50 -14.16
N LEU A 117 2.55 -12.86 -13.40
CA LEU A 117 2.33 -11.43 -13.39
C LEU A 117 3.49 -10.73 -12.68
N ARG A 118 3.74 -9.48 -13.10
CA ARG A 118 4.80 -8.57 -12.62
C ARG A 118 5.32 -8.98 -11.24
N SER A 119 6.55 -9.49 -11.24
CA SER A 119 7.29 -9.96 -10.08
C SER A 119 7.15 -9.04 -8.86
N ASP A 120 7.12 -7.73 -9.08
CA ASP A 120 6.94 -6.72 -8.04
C ASP A 120 5.68 -6.89 -7.20
N LEU A 121 4.50 -7.03 -7.81
CA LEU A 121 3.25 -7.10 -7.05
C LEU A 121 3.25 -8.33 -6.13
N GLN A 122 3.71 -9.47 -6.64
CA GLN A 122 3.84 -10.71 -5.90
C GLN A 122 4.89 -10.62 -4.77
N CYS A 123 6.00 -9.90 -5.00
CA CYS A 123 7.03 -9.67 -3.98
C CYS A 123 6.48 -8.80 -2.85
N TYR A 124 5.90 -7.64 -3.18
CA TYR A 124 5.40 -6.71 -2.18
C TYR A 124 4.16 -7.23 -1.46
N ALA A 125 3.28 -8.01 -2.13
CA ALA A 125 2.18 -8.68 -1.45
C ALA A 125 2.69 -9.62 -0.35
N ARG A 126 3.75 -10.41 -0.63
CA ARG A 126 4.36 -11.29 0.37
C ARG A 126 5.09 -10.52 1.48
N LEU A 127 5.72 -9.39 1.15
CA LEU A 127 6.39 -8.55 2.14
C LEU A 127 5.38 -7.90 3.10
N VAL A 128 4.30 -7.31 2.58
CA VAL A 128 3.22 -6.75 3.41
C VAL A 128 2.53 -7.85 4.21
N HIS A 129 2.38 -9.05 3.65
CA HIS A 129 1.80 -10.20 4.36
C HIS A 129 2.66 -10.62 5.55
N LEU A 130 3.98 -10.63 5.36
CA LEU A 130 4.94 -10.86 6.43
C LEU A 130 4.85 -9.77 7.52
N LEU A 131 4.75 -8.50 7.13
CA LEU A 131 4.58 -7.39 8.07
C LEU A 131 3.24 -7.46 8.84
N ALA A 132 2.15 -7.87 8.19
CA ALA A 132 0.85 -8.04 8.85
C ALA A 132 0.90 -9.16 9.91
N HIS A 133 1.60 -10.27 9.63
CA HIS A 133 1.84 -11.30 10.64
C HIS A 133 2.75 -10.85 11.78
N TYR A 134 3.76 -10.01 11.48
CA TYR A 134 4.57 -9.37 12.52
C TYR A 134 3.69 -8.53 13.44
N GLU A 135 2.78 -7.74 12.89
CA GLU A 135 1.86 -6.88 13.64
C GLU A 135 0.87 -7.65 14.51
N LEU A 136 0.41 -8.83 14.05
CA LEU A 136 -0.42 -9.73 14.84
C LEU A 136 0.35 -10.47 15.95
N GLY A 137 1.69 -10.40 15.95
CA GLY A 137 2.51 -11.15 16.89
C GLY A 137 2.51 -12.66 16.63
N ASN A 138 2.30 -13.09 15.37
CA ASN A 138 2.25 -14.51 15.01
C ASN A 138 3.66 -15.15 14.98
N THR A 139 4.27 -15.30 16.16
CA THR A 139 5.66 -15.76 16.33
C THR A 139 5.90 -17.16 15.78
N ASP A 140 4.90 -18.05 15.82
CA ASP A 140 5.06 -19.47 15.48
C ASP A 140 5.37 -19.70 14.00
N ILE A 141 4.92 -18.81 13.13
CA ILE A 141 5.06 -18.94 11.67
C ILE A 141 6.09 -17.96 11.08
N ILE A 142 6.49 -16.94 11.83
CA ILE A 142 7.20 -15.80 11.26
C ILE A 142 8.60 -16.15 10.76
N ASP A 143 9.35 -17.01 11.46
CA ASP A 143 10.69 -17.42 11.02
C ASP A 143 10.64 -18.19 9.69
N HIS A 144 9.66 -19.09 9.56
CA HIS A 144 9.41 -19.80 8.30
C HIS A 144 8.99 -18.84 7.18
N LEU A 145 8.07 -17.90 7.48
CA LEU A 145 7.62 -16.90 6.51
C LEU A 145 8.77 -16.01 6.04
N ILE A 146 9.61 -15.49 6.95
CA ILE A 146 10.79 -14.67 6.62
C ILE A 146 11.67 -15.41 5.60
N LYS A 147 12.00 -16.68 5.87
CA LYS A 147 12.84 -17.49 4.98
C LYS A 147 12.18 -17.72 3.62
N SER A 148 10.88 -18.02 3.61
CA SER A 148 10.11 -18.26 2.39
C SER A 148 10.04 -17.01 1.50
N VAL A 149 9.67 -15.86 2.08
CA VAL A 149 9.53 -14.60 1.36
C VAL A 149 10.88 -14.12 0.85
N TYR A 150 11.95 -14.21 1.67
CA TYR A 150 13.31 -13.86 1.25
C TYR A 150 13.75 -14.64 0.01
N ARG A 151 13.61 -15.98 0.03
CA ARG A 151 13.99 -16.83 -1.12
C ARG A 151 13.17 -16.49 -2.36
N PHE A 152 11.88 -16.21 -2.20
CA PHE A 152 11.03 -15.80 -3.32
C PHE A 152 11.54 -14.49 -3.94
N MET A 153 11.74 -13.44 -3.14
CA MET A 153 12.19 -12.14 -3.63
C MET A 153 13.60 -12.19 -4.23
N ALA A 154 14.50 -12.99 -3.65
CA ALA A 154 15.83 -13.25 -4.21
C ALA A 154 15.75 -13.89 -5.60
N LYS A 155 14.90 -14.91 -5.77
CA LYS A 155 14.66 -15.57 -7.07
C LYS A 155 14.12 -14.59 -8.11
N MET A 156 13.25 -13.66 -7.69
CA MET A 156 12.68 -12.64 -8.57
C MET A 156 13.61 -11.43 -8.81
N GLN A 157 14.84 -11.44 -8.27
CA GLN A 157 15.79 -10.32 -8.32
C GLN A 157 15.20 -8.99 -7.81
N ASN A 158 14.40 -9.06 -6.75
CA ASN A 158 13.64 -7.93 -6.21
C ASN A 158 13.99 -7.62 -4.75
N LEU A 159 15.27 -7.77 -4.40
CA LEU A 159 15.81 -7.39 -3.10
C LEU A 159 16.68 -6.15 -3.29
N THR A 160 16.19 -4.99 -2.88
CA THR A 160 17.03 -3.80 -2.73
C THR A 160 17.55 -3.71 -1.29
N VAL A 161 18.32 -2.66 -1.01
CA VAL A 161 18.82 -2.38 0.34
C VAL A 161 17.66 -2.21 1.33
N ILE A 162 16.50 -1.71 0.88
CA ILE A 162 15.35 -1.49 1.75
C ILE A 162 14.76 -2.82 2.20
N GLU A 163 14.49 -3.75 1.28
CA GLU A 163 13.92 -5.05 1.65
C GLU A 163 14.90 -5.87 2.50
N GLU A 164 16.20 -5.81 2.21
CA GLU A 164 17.22 -6.44 3.05
C GLU A 164 17.21 -5.91 4.49
N GLU A 165 17.09 -4.58 4.67
CA GLU A 165 16.95 -3.99 6.02
C GLU A 165 15.62 -4.37 6.70
N VAL A 166 14.52 -4.54 5.94
CA VAL A 166 13.25 -5.07 6.49
C VAL A 166 13.45 -6.49 7.03
N PHE A 167 14.05 -7.39 6.24
CA PHE A 167 14.29 -8.77 6.68
C PHE A 167 15.23 -8.84 7.88
N LYS A 168 16.28 -8.03 7.88
CA LYS A 168 17.24 -7.93 9.01
C LYS A 168 16.55 -7.44 10.28
N PHE A 169 15.71 -6.40 10.17
CA PHE A 169 14.90 -5.92 11.30
C PHE A 169 13.97 -7.02 11.81
N LEU A 170 13.20 -7.66 10.93
CA LEU A 170 12.23 -8.67 11.32
C LEU A 170 12.90 -9.86 12.03
N ARG A 171 13.99 -10.41 11.49
CA ARG A 171 14.73 -11.50 12.16
C ARG A 171 15.20 -11.11 13.57
N LYS A 172 15.65 -9.86 13.74
CA LYS A 172 16.16 -9.38 15.01
C LYS A 172 15.05 -9.06 16.00
N SER A 173 13.93 -8.50 15.54
CA SER A 173 12.82 -8.06 16.38
C SER A 173 12.22 -9.16 17.27
N PHE A 174 12.21 -10.42 16.80
CA PHE A 174 11.71 -11.57 17.56
C PHE A 174 12.73 -12.18 18.54
N SER A 175 14.02 -11.86 18.39
CA SER A 175 15.10 -12.43 19.22
C SER A 175 15.57 -11.48 20.31
N VAL A 176 15.23 -10.20 20.23
CA VAL A 176 15.64 -9.18 21.20
C VAL A 176 14.65 -9.06 22.35
N HIS A 177 15.16 -8.70 23.53
CA HIS A 177 14.32 -8.36 24.67
C HIS A 177 13.42 -7.14 24.34
N ARG A 178 12.23 -7.05 24.94
CA ARG A 178 11.25 -5.99 24.66
C ARG A 178 11.82 -4.57 24.79
N SER A 179 12.72 -4.34 25.75
CA SER A 179 13.41 -3.05 25.95
C SER A 179 14.31 -2.65 24.78
N MET A 180 14.77 -3.61 23.98
CA MET A 180 15.65 -3.38 22.83
C MET A 180 14.87 -3.16 21.53
N LEU A 181 13.55 -3.40 21.52
CA LEU A 181 12.75 -3.26 20.30
C LEU A 181 12.75 -1.81 19.77
N LYS A 182 12.60 -0.83 20.65
CA LYS A 182 12.62 0.60 20.28
C LYS A 182 13.98 1.02 19.67
N PRO A 183 15.13 0.71 20.30
CA PRO A 183 16.44 0.91 19.67
C PRO A 183 16.60 0.23 18.30
N GLU A 184 16.06 -0.97 18.09
CA GLU A 184 16.13 -1.65 16.80
C GLU A 184 15.22 -1.02 15.74
N LEU A 185 14.04 -0.52 16.12
CA LEU A 185 13.19 0.28 15.25
C LEU A 185 13.86 1.61 14.85
N GLU A 186 14.57 2.28 15.77
CA GLU A 186 15.32 3.52 15.47
C GLU A 186 16.44 3.26 14.46
N LYS A 187 17.21 2.18 14.66
CA LYS A 187 18.25 1.76 13.70
C LYS A 187 17.66 1.44 12.33
N PHE A 188 16.56 0.69 12.30
CA PHE A 188 15.88 0.36 11.06
C PHE A 188 15.35 1.62 10.34
N LEU A 189 14.73 2.56 11.08
CA LEU A 189 14.29 3.84 10.53
C LEU A 189 15.44 4.61 9.91
N GLN A 190 16.57 4.74 10.61
CA GLN A 190 17.76 5.43 10.09
C GLN A 190 18.27 4.75 8.80
N ALA A 191 18.29 3.42 8.77
CA ALA A 191 18.76 2.65 7.63
C ALA A 191 17.91 2.87 6.38
N ILE A 192 16.58 2.96 6.50
CA ILE A 192 15.69 3.16 5.34
C ILE A 192 15.48 4.64 4.97
N LYS A 193 15.49 5.57 5.95
CA LYS A 193 15.12 6.98 5.74
C LYS A 193 16.10 7.74 4.84
N GLN A 194 17.37 7.35 4.83
CA GLN A 194 18.37 7.89 3.90
C GLN A 194 18.01 7.63 2.42
N PHE A 195 17.22 6.60 2.14
CA PHE A 195 16.81 6.23 0.80
C PHE A 195 15.48 6.86 0.36
N GLU A 196 14.76 7.57 1.25
CA GLU A 196 13.45 8.17 0.93
C GLU A 196 13.54 9.17 -0.25
N LYS A 197 14.69 9.83 -0.42
CA LYS A 197 14.96 10.77 -1.53
C LYS A 197 15.71 10.13 -2.70
N ASN A 198 16.06 8.85 -2.61
CA ASN A 198 16.80 8.16 -3.66
C ASN A 198 15.86 7.69 -4.77
N ARG A 199 16.00 8.28 -5.96
CA ARG A 199 15.20 7.95 -7.15
C ARG A 199 15.21 6.45 -7.50
N PHE A 200 16.29 5.73 -7.20
CA PHE A 200 16.45 4.31 -7.51
C PHE A 200 15.72 3.38 -6.52
N GLU A 201 15.42 3.89 -5.32
CA GLU A 201 14.80 3.14 -4.22
C GLU A 201 13.31 3.50 -4.02
N THR A 202 12.78 4.38 -4.89
CA THR A 202 11.38 4.83 -4.85
C THR A 202 10.36 3.70 -4.99
N ARG A 203 10.77 2.55 -5.56
CA ARG A 203 9.90 1.40 -5.76
C ARG A 203 9.37 0.86 -4.43
N ALA A 204 10.24 0.59 -3.45
CA ALA A 204 9.83 0.05 -2.15
C ALA A 204 8.82 0.96 -1.43
N PHE A 205 9.07 2.28 -1.49
CA PHE A 205 8.20 3.28 -0.88
C PHE A 205 6.87 3.50 -1.61
N ALA A 206 6.75 3.07 -2.87
CA ALA A 206 5.49 3.15 -3.61
C ALA A 206 4.49 2.06 -3.18
N TYR A 207 4.99 0.93 -2.64
CA TYR A 207 4.17 -0.22 -2.29
C TYR A 207 3.70 -0.21 -0.83
N LEU A 208 4.50 0.32 0.10
CA LEU A 208 4.11 0.54 1.49
C LEU A 208 4.91 1.71 2.08
N ASP A 209 4.26 2.60 2.82
CA ASP A 209 4.94 3.67 3.56
C ASP A 209 5.63 3.12 4.83
N LEU A 210 6.73 2.38 4.62
CA LEU A 210 7.53 1.77 5.69
C LEU A 210 8.02 2.79 6.71
N VAL A 211 8.34 4.01 6.28
CA VAL A 211 8.79 5.09 7.18
C VAL A 211 7.67 5.44 8.15
N SER A 212 6.46 5.70 7.64
CA SER A 212 5.31 5.99 8.50
C SER A 212 4.92 4.79 9.36
N TRP A 213 5.08 3.57 8.87
CA TRP A 213 4.88 2.36 9.66
C TRP A 213 5.84 2.29 10.85
N VAL A 214 7.15 2.46 10.65
CA VAL A 214 8.13 2.43 11.75
C VAL A 214 7.91 3.58 12.74
N GLU A 215 7.66 4.78 12.24
CA GLU A 215 7.37 5.95 13.07
C GLU A 215 6.09 5.75 13.91
N SER A 216 5.08 5.06 13.37
CA SER A 216 3.87 4.70 14.13
C SER A 216 4.19 3.85 15.38
N LYS A 217 5.18 2.96 15.28
CA LYS A 217 5.63 2.12 16.40
C LYS A 217 6.51 2.89 17.38
N LEU A 218 7.39 3.76 16.89
CA LEU A 218 8.28 4.56 17.73
C LEU A 218 7.55 5.60 18.57
N TYR A 219 6.47 6.18 18.01
CA TYR A 219 5.67 7.22 18.65
C TYR A 219 4.40 6.69 19.32
N ASP A 220 4.15 5.37 19.24
CA ASP A 220 2.94 4.73 19.78
C ASP A 220 1.66 5.41 19.28
N LYS A 221 1.56 5.57 17.96
CA LYS A 221 0.41 6.20 17.27
C LYS A 221 -0.08 5.29 16.15
N PRO A 222 -1.37 5.32 15.81
CA PRO A 222 -1.85 4.67 14.59
C PRO A 222 -1.14 5.20 13.33
N MET A 223 -0.84 4.32 12.38
CA MET A 223 -0.14 4.67 11.13
C MET A 223 -0.87 5.78 10.36
N GLY A 224 -2.20 5.74 10.28
CA GLY A 224 -3.01 6.79 9.66
C GLY A 224 -2.82 8.17 10.29
N VAL A 225 -2.64 8.25 11.61
CA VAL A 225 -2.38 9.51 12.31
C VAL A 225 -1.01 10.06 11.92
N VAL A 226 0.03 9.22 11.88
CA VAL A 226 1.38 9.63 11.46
C VAL A 226 1.38 10.16 10.03
N ILE A 227 0.72 9.47 9.10
CA ILE A 227 0.61 9.91 7.71
C ILE A 227 -0.18 11.22 7.62
N ARG A 228 -1.28 11.34 8.37
CA ARG A 228 -2.09 12.56 8.40
C ARG A 228 -1.30 13.76 8.93
N GLU A 229 -0.54 13.60 10.00
CA GLU A 229 0.33 14.63 10.57
C GLU A 229 1.37 15.10 9.54
N LYS A 230 2.06 14.15 8.86
CA LYS A 230 3.00 14.46 7.77
C LYS A 230 2.35 15.22 6.62
N TYR A 231 1.16 14.77 6.22
CA TYR A 231 0.38 15.42 5.17
C TYR A 231 0.01 16.85 5.55
N LEU A 232 -0.47 17.09 6.78
CA LEU A 232 -0.85 18.43 7.26
C LEU A 232 0.34 19.38 7.40
N ALA A 233 1.53 18.85 7.75
CA ALA A 233 2.79 19.57 7.82
C ALA A 233 3.41 19.86 6.44
N SER A 234 2.97 19.17 5.38
CA SER A 234 3.50 19.35 4.03
C SER A 234 3.04 20.67 3.42
N ASN A 235 4.00 21.45 2.88
CA ASN A 235 3.72 22.63 2.08
C ASN A 235 2.95 22.32 0.77
N ARG A 236 2.84 21.03 0.41
CA ARG A 236 2.10 20.55 -0.77
C ARG A 236 0.68 20.05 -0.44
N ARG A 237 0.17 20.28 0.78
CA ARG A 237 -1.15 19.80 1.24
C ARG A 237 -2.32 20.30 0.40
N ILE A 238 -3.40 19.52 0.36
CA ILE A 238 -4.72 19.92 -0.14
C ILE A 238 -5.54 20.40 1.07
N LYS A 239 -6.35 21.46 0.93
CA LYS A 239 -7.39 21.76 1.93
C LYS A 239 -8.54 20.77 1.68
N TYR A 240 -8.69 19.78 2.57
CA TYR A 240 -9.68 18.70 2.43
C TYR A 240 -11.12 19.23 2.26
N GLY A 241 -11.46 20.40 2.81
CA GLY A 241 -12.76 21.07 2.63
C GLY A 241 -12.91 21.94 1.37
N THR A 242 -11.97 21.87 0.43
CA THR A 242 -12.08 22.52 -0.91
C THR A 242 -12.13 21.51 -2.06
N LEU A 243 -12.18 20.22 -1.73
CA LEU A 243 -12.54 19.15 -2.67
C LEU A 243 -14.05 19.12 -2.85
#